data_AF-A0A3D8PDK7-F1
#
_entry.id   AF-A0A3D8PDK7-F1
#
_cell.length_a   1.000
_cell.length_b   1.000
_cell.length_c   1.000
_cell.angle_alpha   90.00
_cell.angle_beta   90.00
_cell.angle_gamma   90.00
#
_symmetry.space_group_name_H-M   'P 1'
#
loop_
_entity.id
_entity.type
_entity.pdbx_description
1 polymer ?
#
loop_
_entity_poly.entity_id
_entity_poly.type
_entity_poly.pdbx_seq_one_letter_code
_entity_poly.pdbx_strand_id
1 'polypeptide(L)' 'MHDGVSIGAAMRDRAMSADRTPETLALHIQAVLQGAFILAKAKGGAQVAADSLDHLSRYLTLLFGAGGAIPNP' A
#
# COMPACT_ATOMS: atom_id res chain seq x y z
N MET A 1 3.79 -18.76 -15.40
CA MET A 1 3.47 -19.06 -14.00
C MET A 1 4.20 -18.01 -13.17
N HIS A 2 3.52 -16.92 -12.84
CA HIS A 2 4.07 -15.87 -11.98
C HIS A 2 3.50 -16.16 -10.59
N ASP A 3 4.29 -16.81 -9.74
CA ASP A 3 3.94 -17.16 -8.35
C ASP A 3 3.94 -15.90 -7.45
N GLY A 4 3.35 -14.81 -7.95
CA GLY A 4 3.23 -13.54 -7.24
C GLY A 4 1.85 -13.42 -6.62
N VAL A 5 1.81 -13.26 -5.30
CA VAL A 5 0.59 -12.93 -4.55
C VAL A 5 -0.09 -11.72 -5.20
N SER A 6 -1.32 -11.93 -5.69
CA SER A 6 -2.16 -10.86 -6.23
C SER A 6 -2.82 -10.08 -5.08
N ILE A 7 -3.04 -8.78 -5.28
CA ILE A 7 -3.81 -7.93 -4.34
C ILE A 7 -5.16 -8.59 -4.00
N GLY A 8 -5.84 -9.17 -4.99
CA GLY A 8 -7.09 -9.89 -4.78
C GLY A 8 -6.98 -11.11 -3.88
N ALA A 9 -5.84 -11.80 -3.88
CA ALA A 9 -5.62 -12.92 -2.95
C ALA A 9 -5.42 -12.42 -1.52
N ALA A 10 -4.55 -11.42 -1.32
CA ALA A 10 -4.27 -10.84 -0.01
C ALA A 10 -5.51 -10.21 0.66
N MET A 11 -6.41 -9.60 -0.13
CA MET A 11 -7.64 -9.00 0.38
C MET A 11 -8.70 -10.04 0.79
N ARG A 12 -8.78 -11.17 0.08
CA ARG A 12 -9.66 -12.29 0.45
C ARG A 12 -9.24 -12.95 1.76
N ASP A 13 -7.94 -13.18 1.92
CA ASP A 13 -7.37 -13.77 3.15
C ASP A 13 -7.64 -12.90 4.38
N ARG A 14 -7.93 -11.61 4.18
CA ARG A 14 -8.14 -10.62 5.25
C ARG A 14 -9.60 -10.22 5.47
N ALA A 15 -10.56 -10.86 4.80
CA ALA A 15 -12.00 -10.58 4.91
C ALA A 15 -12.35 -9.08 4.80
N MET A 16 -11.68 -8.37 3.89
CA MET A 16 -11.86 -6.93 3.70
C MET A 16 -13.25 -6.61 3.13
N SER A 17 -13.91 -5.57 3.66
CA SER A 17 -15.26 -5.12 3.26
C SER A 17 -15.36 -4.73 1.77
N ALA A 18 -16.59 -4.82 1.22
CA ALA A 18 -16.90 -4.58 -0.19
C ALA A 18 -16.42 -3.23 -0.77
N ASP A 19 -16.26 -2.21 0.08
CA ASP A 19 -15.81 -0.87 -0.32
C ASP A 19 -14.31 -0.79 -0.65
N ARG A 20 -13.53 -1.80 -0.25
CA ARG A 20 -12.12 -1.93 -0.61
C ARG A 20 -11.99 -3.12 -1.54
N THR A 21 -12.02 -2.84 -2.84
CA THR A 21 -11.71 -3.83 -3.88
C THR A 21 -10.23 -3.74 -4.29
N PRO A 22 -9.65 -4.79 -4.88
CA PRO A 22 -8.30 -4.75 -5.43
C PRO A 22 -8.06 -3.59 -6.39
N GLU A 23 -9.07 -3.24 -7.18
CA GLU A 23 -9.04 -2.15 -8.15
C GLU A 23 -8.93 -0.80 -7.44
N THR A 24 -9.73 -0.57 -6.40
CA THR A 24 -9.65 0.69 -5.61
C THR A 24 -8.30 0.84 -4.91
N LEU A 25 -7.71 -0.25 -4.43
CA LEU A 25 -6.38 -0.24 -3.81
C LEU A 25 -5.27 0.02 -4.85
N ALA A 26 -5.37 -0.59 -6.04
CA ALA A 26 -4.45 -0.33 -7.13
C ALA A 26 -4.49 1.14 -7.57
N LEU A 27 -5.69 1.72 -7.70
CA LEU A 27 -5.87 3.14 -8.00
C LEU A 27 -5.26 4.04 -6.93
N HIS A 28 -5.41 3.68 -5.64
CA HIS A 28 -4.79 4.42 -4.55
C HIS A 28 -3.26 4.39 -4.61
N ILE A 29 -2.66 3.20 -4.83
CA ILE A 29 -1.22 3.05 -5.03
C ILE A 29 -0.73 3.94 -6.18
N GLN A 30 -1.43 3.91 -7.32
CA GLN A 30 -1.10 4.75 -8.48
C GLN A 30 -1.15 6.24 -8.14
N ALA A 31 -2.19 6.70 -7.45
CA ALA A 31 -2.34 8.10 -7.05
C ALA A 31 -1.19 8.56 -6.14
N VAL A 32 -0.78 7.73 -5.16
CA VAL A 32 0.35 8.04 -4.27
C VAL A 32 1.66 8.12 -5.05
N LEU A 33 1.94 7.16 -5.94
CA LEU A 33 3.15 7.18 -6.76
C LEU A 33 3.21 8.42 -7.67
N GLN A 34 2.11 8.75 -8.34
CA GLN A 34 2.05 9.92 -9.23
C GLN A 34 2.23 11.22 -8.43
N GLY A 35 1.54 11.36 -7.29
CA GLY A 35 1.69 12.51 -6.40
C GLY A 35 3.11 12.68 -5.86
N ALA A 36 3.76 11.58 -5.47
CA ALA A 36 5.14 11.57 -5.00
C ALA A 36 6.12 12.12 -6.05
N PHE A 37 5.97 11.71 -7.31
CA PHE A 37 6.77 12.22 -8.42
C PHE A 37 6.52 13.71 -8.71
N ILE A 38 5.26 14.17 -8.64
CA ILE A 38 4.92 15.59 -8.81
C ILE A 38 5.61 16.42 -7.71
N LEU A 39 5.52 15.99 -6.45
CA LEU A 39 6.15 16.68 -5.33
C LEU A 39 7.68 16.72 -5.44
N ALA A 40 8.31 15.63 -5.88
CA ALA A 40 9.76 15.58 -6.08
C ALA A 40 10.22 16.58 -7.13
N LYS A 41 9.48 16.70 -8.25
CA LYS A 41 9.76 17.71 -9.28
C LYS A 41 9.56 19.13 -8.76
N ALA A 42 8.49 19.37 -8.01
CA ALA A 42 8.19 20.70 -7.47
C ALA A 42 9.19 21.16 -6.40
N LYS A 43 9.72 20.24 -5.59
CA LYS A 43 10.67 20.53 -4.51
C LYS A 43 12.14 20.39 -4.91
N GLY A 44 12.43 19.92 -6.13
CA GLY A 44 13.80 19.76 -6.63
C GLY A 44 14.60 18.65 -5.96
N GLY A 45 13.94 17.63 -5.39
CA GLY A 45 14.63 16.56 -4.65
C GLY A 45 13.79 15.31 -4.44
N ALA A 46 14.46 14.15 -4.43
CA ALA A 46 13.81 12.83 -4.34
C ALA A 46 13.29 12.47 -2.94
N GLN A 47 13.71 13.20 -1.89
CA GLN A 47 13.38 12.86 -0.49
C GLN A 47 11.87 12.77 -0.25
N VAL A 48 11.08 13.73 -0.76
CA VAL A 48 9.63 13.73 -0.61
C VAL A 48 8.96 12.52 -1.27
N ALA A 49 9.55 11.99 -2.35
CA ALA A 49 9.07 10.77 -2.97
C ALA A 49 9.42 9.55 -2.11
N ALA A 50 10.65 9.46 -1.61
CA ALA A 50 11.07 8.40 -0.70
C ALA A 50 10.16 8.34 0.55
N ASP A 51 9.92 9.48 1.19
CA ASP A 51 9.02 9.57 2.36
C ASP A 51 7.59 9.13 2.03
N SER A 52 7.10 9.43 0.82
CA SER A 52 5.76 9.01 0.35
C SER A 52 5.70 7.49 0.14
N LEU A 53 6.75 6.89 -0.42
CA LEU A 53 6.84 5.44 -0.61
C LEU A 53 6.97 4.71 0.74
N ASP A 54 7.71 5.25 1.70
CA ASP A 54 7.79 4.70 3.05
C ASP A 54 6.42 4.71 3.76
N HIS A 55 5.65 5.77 3.58
CA HIS A 55 4.27 5.83 4.08
C HIS A 55 3.36 4.81 3.38
N LEU A 56 3.48 4.66 2.07
CA LEU A 56 2.73 3.66 1.32
C LEU A 56 3.07 2.23 1.78
N SER A 57 4.36 1.92 1.97
CA SER A 57 4.82 0.64 2.49
C SER A 57 4.22 0.33 3.85
N ARG A 58 4.32 1.27 4.81
CA ARG A 58 3.69 1.14 6.14
C ARG A 58 2.18 0.96 6.06
N TYR A 59 1.50 1.71 5.19
CA TYR A 59 0.07 1.56 4.97
C TYR A 59 -0.28 0.14 4.50
N LEU A 60 0.43 -0.40 3.51
CA LEU A 60 0.23 -1.76 3.01
C LEU A 60 0.55 -2.80 4.09
N THR A 61 1.64 -2.62 4.85
CA THR A 61 1.96 -3.50 5.98
C THR A 61 0.86 -3.50 7.03
N LEU A 62 0.29 -2.36 7.39
CA LEU A 62 -0.83 -2.30 8.35
C LEU A 62 -2.09 -2.95 7.77
N LEU A 63 -2.39 -2.63 6.52
CA LEU A 63 -3.55 -3.13 5.78
C LEU A 63 -3.55 -4.66 5.73
N PHE A 64 -2.39 -5.28 5.49
CA PHE A 64 -2.22 -6.72 5.36
C PHE A 64 -1.60 -7.40 6.60
N GLY A 65 -1.20 -6.66 7.65
CA GLY A 65 -0.42 -7.19 8.79
C GLY A 65 -1.17 -7.35 10.12
N ALA A 66 -2.29 -6.68 10.36
CA ALA A 66 -3.13 -6.93 11.56
C ALA A 66 -3.98 -8.22 11.46
N GLY A 67 -3.28 -9.35 11.41
CA GLY A 67 -3.72 -10.69 11.81
C GLY A 67 -2.66 -11.40 12.67
N GLY A 68 -1.59 -10.70 13.08
CA GLY A 68 -0.59 -11.21 14.01
C GLY A 68 -1.03 -10.97 15.46
N ALA A 69 -1.16 -12.04 16.22
CA ALA A 69 -1.46 -12.04 17.64
C ALA A 69 -0.71 -10.93 18.41
N ILE A 70 -1.41 -10.27 19.33
CA ILE A 70 -0.75 -9.64 20.48
C ILE A 70 -0.11 -10.79 21.26
N PRO A 71 1.22 -10.89 21.40
CA PRO A 71 1.80 -11.85 22.34
C PRO A 71 1.32 -11.47 23.74
N ASN A 72 0.55 -12.38 24.35
CA ASN A 72 0.19 -12.28 25.75
C ASN A 72 1.48 -12.34 26.58
N PRO A 73 1.69 -11.45 27.56
CA PRO A 73 2.80 -11.58 28.50
C PRO A 73 2.79 -12.92 29.25
#